data_AF-A0A3N2M8S8-F1
#
_entry.id   AF-A0A3N2M8S8-F1
#
_cell.length_a   1.000
_cell.length_b   1.000
_cell.length_c   1.000
_cell.angle_alpha   90.00
_cell.angle_beta   90.00
_cell.angle_gamma   90.00
#
_symmetry.space_group_name_H-M   'P 1'
#
loop_
_entity.id
_entity.type
_entity.pdbx_description
1 polymer ?
#
loop_
_entity_poly.entity_id
_entity_poly.type
_entity_poly.pdbx_seq_one_letter_code
_entity_poly.pdbx_strand_id
1 'polypeptide(L)'
;MIRQSNLISTFICLTAIFIQGCSQRELCYDHTHGAIVDIEFDWSLEPDAHPSTMVVWAFPTGGGTGTRAEFSGVRRDAVTYQMKVPAGNYTMVCYNGDTDFNRERGNTLTTTVITTDYNSLLSPLNRSDDGAPRPPQSEDQPIHNPADHLYAHIHDTQLNVDEKTGKGHEIVHYTVRFTPQRVSAIWHVRVDIQNFSSDLQASAVVTGVAEHWRISTALPGGNDTTVPFGLTTNDDASLTATFAIFGDVSPHDVKHYLRIYTTSKYYYTYDITDQVHDAPDPKNVYIVVSGLRLPSADGTGMTPGVNDWDDTEVVEIPMK
;
A
#
# COMPACT_ATOMS: atom_id res chain seq x y z
N MET A 1 66.44 -7.51 -50.26
CA MET A 1 65.03 -7.56 -50.70
C MET A 1 64.31 -8.67 -49.94
N ILE A 2 63.93 -8.38 -48.70
CA ILE A 2 63.12 -9.27 -47.85
C ILE A 2 61.71 -8.72 -47.99
N ARG A 3 60.93 -9.26 -48.93
CA ARG A 3 59.64 -8.68 -49.35
C ARG A 3 58.56 -9.75 -49.33
N GLN A 4 57.72 -9.65 -48.30
CA GLN A 4 56.26 -9.77 -48.41
C GLN A 4 55.66 -11.09 -48.93
N SER A 5 56.08 -12.25 -48.43
CA SER A 5 55.35 -13.51 -48.73
C SER A 5 54.82 -14.27 -47.50
N ASN A 6 55.11 -13.82 -46.28
CA ASN A 6 54.65 -14.51 -45.05
C ASN A 6 53.68 -13.68 -44.18
N LEU A 7 53.24 -12.50 -44.62
CA LEU A 7 52.21 -11.73 -43.91
C LEU A 7 50.79 -11.95 -44.48
N ILE A 8 50.65 -12.47 -45.70
CA ILE A 8 49.33 -12.66 -46.32
C ILE A 8 48.71 -14.01 -45.92
N SER A 9 49.53 -15.03 -45.66
CA SER A 9 49.01 -16.35 -45.23
C SER A 9 48.58 -16.39 -43.76
N THR A 10 49.10 -15.51 -42.92
CA THR A 10 48.69 -15.41 -41.50
C THR A 10 47.47 -14.50 -41.31
N PHE A 11 47.15 -13.66 -42.30
CA PHE A 11 45.98 -12.78 -42.26
C PHE A 11 44.68 -13.48 -42.72
N ILE A 12 44.78 -14.57 -43.48
CA ILE A 12 43.63 -15.35 -43.97
C ILE A 12 43.20 -16.45 -42.97
N CYS A 13 44.12 -16.97 -42.14
CA CYS A 13 43.75 -17.93 -41.09
C CYS A 13 43.20 -17.28 -39.80
N LEU A 14 43.35 -15.97 -39.60
CA LEU A 14 42.79 -15.27 -38.44
C LEU A 14 41.38 -14.70 -38.68
N THR A 15 40.92 -14.63 -39.93
CA THR A 15 39.57 -14.14 -40.27
C THR A 15 38.50 -15.23 -40.27
N ALA A 16 38.87 -16.51 -40.19
CA ALA A 16 37.93 -17.63 -40.16
C ALA A 16 37.43 -17.99 -38.73
N ILE A 17 37.93 -17.33 -37.68
CA ILE A 17 37.52 -17.60 -36.28
C ILE A 17 36.38 -16.69 -35.81
N PHE A 18 36.00 -15.67 -36.58
CA PHE A 18 34.85 -14.79 -36.26
C PHE A 18 33.53 -15.21 -36.90
N ILE A 19 33.47 -16.42 -37.48
CA ILE A 19 32.22 -17.05 -37.93
C ILE A 19 31.88 -18.23 -37.01
N GLN A 20 32.07 -18.07 -35.71
CA GLN A 20 31.06 -18.61 -34.80
C GLN A 20 29.84 -17.73 -35.01
N GLY A 21 29.06 -18.06 -36.05
CA GLY A 21 27.68 -17.64 -36.11
C GLY A 21 27.13 -17.89 -34.71
N CYS A 22 26.54 -16.84 -34.14
CA CYS A 22 25.58 -17.04 -33.08
C CYS A 22 24.83 -18.32 -33.47
N SER A 23 24.79 -19.33 -32.59
CA SER A 23 23.53 -20.03 -32.53
C SER A 23 22.56 -18.88 -32.33
N GLN A 24 21.87 -18.51 -33.41
CA GLN A 24 20.58 -17.91 -33.28
C GLN A 24 19.95 -18.91 -32.34
N ARG A 25 19.85 -18.54 -31.05
CA ARG A 25 18.93 -19.17 -30.12
C ARG A 25 17.73 -19.35 -31.02
N GLU A 26 17.44 -20.60 -31.40
CA GLU A 26 16.19 -20.85 -32.09
C GLU A 26 15.20 -20.02 -31.30
N LEU A 27 14.46 -19.15 -31.99
CA LEU A 27 13.34 -18.48 -31.39
C LEU A 27 12.66 -19.60 -30.63
N CYS A 28 12.82 -19.63 -29.30
CA CYS A 28 12.00 -20.44 -28.45
C CYS A 28 10.69 -19.73 -28.65
N TYR A 29 10.00 -20.09 -29.72
CA TYR A 29 8.61 -19.79 -29.95
C TYR A 29 8.03 -20.35 -28.69
N ASP A 30 7.72 -19.44 -27.78
CA ASP A 30 7.22 -19.74 -26.48
C ASP A 30 5.88 -20.45 -26.71
N HIS A 31 5.95 -21.77 -26.86
CA HIS A 31 4.81 -22.66 -26.82
C HIS A 31 4.36 -22.80 -25.36
N THR A 32 4.36 -21.71 -24.58
CA THR A 32 3.56 -21.69 -23.37
C THR A 32 2.11 -21.76 -23.82
N HIS A 33 1.48 -22.90 -23.54
CA HIS A 33 0.11 -23.29 -23.90
C HIS A 33 -0.90 -22.47 -23.06
N GLY A 34 -0.97 -21.17 -23.32
CA GLY A 34 -1.83 -20.24 -22.59
C GLY A 34 -2.79 -19.51 -23.53
N ALA A 35 -3.97 -19.18 -23.01
CA ALA A 35 -4.96 -18.36 -23.71
C ALA A 35 -4.72 -16.87 -23.46
N ILE A 36 -5.31 -16.04 -24.32
CA ILE A 36 -5.36 -14.59 -24.11
C ILE A 36 -6.58 -14.29 -23.23
N VAL A 37 -6.35 -13.55 -22.15
CA VAL A 37 -7.40 -13.02 -21.29
C VAL A 37 -7.48 -11.51 -21.53
N ASP A 38 -8.60 -11.11 -22.11
CA ASP A 38 -9.06 -9.75 -22.30
C ASP A 38 -9.62 -9.20 -20.98
N ILE A 39 -9.07 -8.09 -20.51
CA ILE A 39 -9.36 -7.49 -19.21
C ILE A 39 -10.02 -6.14 -19.42
N GLU A 40 -11.11 -5.93 -18.68
CA GLU A 40 -11.85 -4.67 -18.65
C GLU A 40 -11.95 -4.17 -17.20
N PHE A 41 -11.79 -2.86 -17.01
CA PHE A 41 -11.99 -2.20 -15.72
C PHE A 41 -13.22 -1.31 -15.77
N ASP A 42 -14.26 -1.71 -15.04
CA ASP A 42 -15.49 -0.96 -14.84
C ASP A 42 -15.38 -0.11 -13.58
N TRP A 43 -15.24 1.20 -13.75
CA TRP A 43 -15.08 2.15 -12.64
C TRP A 43 -16.41 2.71 -12.11
N SER A 44 -17.55 2.05 -12.42
CA SER A 44 -18.87 2.54 -12.02
C SER A 44 -19.08 2.66 -10.50
N LEU A 45 -18.37 1.88 -9.68
CA LEU A 45 -18.44 1.97 -8.21
C LEU A 45 -17.57 3.09 -7.62
N GLU A 46 -16.53 3.53 -8.34
CA GLU A 46 -15.59 4.56 -7.89
C GLU A 46 -15.30 5.51 -9.07
N PRO A 47 -16.27 6.33 -9.50
CA PRO A 47 -16.16 7.15 -10.71
C PRO A 47 -15.05 8.21 -10.62
N ASP A 48 -14.70 8.61 -9.40
CA ASP A 48 -13.64 9.59 -9.11
C ASP A 48 -12.24 8.95 -9.01
N ALA A 49 -12.12 7.62 -9.12
CA ALA A 49 -10.83 6.96 -9.14
C ALA A 49 -10.12 7.14 -10.48
N HIS A 50 -8.82 7.44 -10.41
CA HIS A 50 -7.98 7.74 -11.57
C HIS A 50 -6.59 7.10 -11.48
N PRO A 51 -6.49 5.77 -11.27
CA PRO A 51 -5.18 5.14 -11.20
C PRO A 51 -4.46 5.19 -12.55
N SER A 52 -3.17 5.44 -12.50
CA SER A 52 -2.25 5.43 -13.63
C SER A 52 -1.90 4.00 -14.06
N THR A 53 -1.90 3.05 -13.11
CA THR A 53 -1.66 1.63 -13.39
C THR A 53 -2.63 0.70 -12.65
N MET A 54 -2.91 -0.45 -13.25
CA MET A 54 -3.66 -1.55 -12.64
C MET A 54 -2.84 -2.82 -12.69
N VAL A 55 -2.78 -3.53 -11.57
CA VAL A 55 -2.19 -4.87 -11.46
C VAL A 55 -3.31 -5.90 -11.52
N VAL A 56 -3.07 -6.98 -12.25
CA VAL A 56 -3.95 -8.14 -12.33
C VAL A 56 -3.17 -9.40 -12.02
N TRP A 57 -3.79 -10.25 -11.20
CA TRP A 57 -3.32 -11.60 -10.91
C TRP A 57 -4.34 -12.63 -11.35
N ALA A 58 -3.82 -13.71 -11.92
CA ALA A 58 -4.49 -14.99 -12.06
C ALA A 58 -3.84 -15.99 -11.10
N PHE A 59 -4.46 -16.24 -9.95
CA PHE A 59 -3.95 -17.19 -8.95
C PHE A 59 -4.55 -18.59 -9.18
N PRO A 60 -3.73 -19.65 -9.39
CA PRO A 60 -4.25 -21.01 -9.54
C PRO A 60 -5.04 -21.45 -8.31
N THR A 61 -6.24 -22.00 -8.52
CA THR A 61 -7.12 -22.46 -7.43
C THR A 61 -6.56 -23.69 -6.72
N GLY A 62 -5.75 -24.50 -7.41
CA GLY A 62 -4.99 -25.61 -6.84
C GLY A 62 -3.78 -25.19 -6.00
N GLY A 63 -3.55 -23.89 -5.82
CA GLY A 63 -2.37 -23.33 -5.17
C GLY A 63 -1.17 -23.20 -6.10
N GLY A 64 -0.12 -22.55 -5.59
CA GLY A 64 1.07 -22.22 -6.36
C GLY A 64 1.15 -20.73 -6.73
N THR A 65 2.17 -20.40 -7.50
CA THR A 65 2.47 -19.02 -7.89
C THR A 65 1.48 -18.52 -8.94
N GLY A 66 0.97 -17.31 -8.75
CA GLY A 66 0.07 -16.66 -9.69
C GLY A 66 0.78 -16.15 -10.95
N THR A 67 -0.02 -15.87 -11.98
CA THR A 67 0.42 -15.10 -13.15
C THR A 67 0.06 -13.64 -12.93
N ARG A 68 1.05 -12.74 -12.93
CA ARG A 68 0.89 -11.30 -12.69
C ARG A 68 1.06 -10.53 -13.99
N ALA A 69 0.23 -9.52 -14.21
CA ALA A 69 0.44 -8.48 -15.22
C ALA A 69 0.16 -7.11 -14.61
N GLU A 70 0.86 -6.09 -15.10
CA GLU A 70 0.60 -4.69 -14.72
C GLU A 70 0.42 -3.86 -15.98
N PHE A 71 -0.62 -3.04 -15.98
CA PHE A 71 -1.07 -2.27 -17.13
C PHE A 71 -0.97 -0.79 -16.82
N SER A 72 -0.27 -0.05 -17.68
CA SER A 72 -0.19 1.41 -17.62
C SER A 72 -1.14 2.04 -18.64
N GLY A 73 -1.41 3.34 -18.46
CA GLY A 73 -2.32 4.07 -19.36
C GLY A 73 -3.75 3.54 -19.24
N VAL A 74 -4.17 3.31 -18.00
CA VAL A 74 -5.52 2.85 -17.65
C VAL A 74 -6.51 3.92 -18.09
N ARG A 75 -7.41 3.57 -19.02
CA ARG A 75 -8.42 4.48 -19.54
C ARG A 75 -9.82 3.95 -19.26
N ARG A 76 -10.77 4.88 -19.10
CA ARG A 76 -12.17 4.56 -18.84
C ARG A 76 -12.94 4.15 -20.10
N ASP A 77 -12.49 4.56 -21.28
CA ASP A 77 -13.16 4.33 -22.55
C ASP A 77 -12.73 3.01 -23.20
N ALA A 78 -13.31 1.91 -22.70
CA ALA A 78 -13.37 0.60 -23.35
C ALA A 78 -12.06 0.13 -24.01
N VAL A 79 -10.94 0.31 -23.30
CA VAL A 79 -9.67 -0.31 -23.67
C VAL A 79 -9.64 -1.68 -23.03
N THR A 80 -9.51 -2.70 -23.86
CA THR A 80 -9.24 -4.06 -23.42
C THR A 80 -7.73 -4.22 -23.22
N TYR A 81 -7.34 -4.70 -22.04
CA TYR A 81 -5.96 -5.07 -21.73
C TYR A 81 -5.80 -6.58 -21.88
N GLN A 82 -4.61 -7.06 -22.23
CA GLN A 82 -4.39 -8.48 -22.51
C GLN A 82 -3.30 -9.06 -21.63
N MET A 83 -3.58 -10.22 -21.02
CA MET A 83 -2.57 -11.06 -20.39
C MET A 83 -2.65 -12.49 -20.90
N LYS A 84 -1.50 -13.16 -21.01
CA LYS A 84 -1.44 -14.59 -21.34
C LYS A 84 -1.54 -15.39 -20.04
N VAL A 85 -2.53 -16.29 -19.96
CA VAL A 85 -2.75 -17.16 -18.79
C VAL A 85 -2.64 -18.62 -19.24
N PRO A 86 -1.83 -19.47 -18.56
CA PRO A 86 -1.77 -20.89 -18.87
C PRO A 86 -3.13 -21.59 -18.70
N ALA A 87 -3.25 -22.80 -19.24
CA ALA A 87 -4.41 -23.64 -18.95
C ALA A 87 -4.51 -23.98 -17.46
N GLY A 88 -5.73 -23.94 -16.92
CA GLY A 88 -5.99 -24.14 -15.51
C GLY A 88 -7.19 -23.35 -15.01
N ASN A 89 -7.43 -23.42 -13.70
CA ASN A 89 -8.51 -22.73 -13.03
C ASN A 89 -7.94 -21.67 -12.08
N TYR A 90 -8.46 -20.44 -12.14
CA TYR A 90 -7.85 -19.27 -11.52
C TYR A 90 -8.85 -18.41 -10.76
N THR A 91 -8.43 -17.91 -9.60
CA THR A 91 -9.03 -16.72 -8.98
C THR A 91 -8.39 -15.49 -9.58
N MET A 92 -9.20 -14.65 -10.22
CA MET A 92 -8.76 -13.40 -10.85
C MET A 92 -8.88 -12.25 -9.85
N VAL A 93 -7.83 -11.44 -9.73
CA VAL A 93 -7.78 -10.30 -8.79
C VAL A 93 -7.20 -9.09 -9.52
N CYS A 94 -7.73 -7.90 -9.25
CA CYS A 94 -7.07 -6.66 -9.65
C CYS A 94 -6.96 -5.66 -8.50
N TYR A 95 -5.98 -4.76 -8.60
CA TYR A 95 -5.86 -3.58 -7.75
C TYR A 95 -5.01 -2.48 -8.42
N ASN A 96 -5.10 -1.21 -7.98
CA ASN A 96 -4.25 -0.13 -8.53
C ASN A 96 -2.79 -0.25 -8.10
N GLY A 97 -1.86 -0.07 -9.04
CA GLY A 97 -0.42 -0.23 -8.79
C GLY A 97 0.33 1.08 -8.54
N ASP A 98 -0.21 2.21 -8.97
CA ASP A 98 0.41 3.52 -8.81
C ASP A 98 0.11 4.08 -7.42
N THR A 99 1.04 3.82 -6.50
CA THR A 99 0.95 4.20 -5.10
C THR A 99 2.34 4.60 -4.59
N ASP A 100 2.40 5.63 -3.76
CA ASP A 100 3.64 6.09 -3.14
C ASP A 100 4.12 5.11 -2.06
N PHE A 101 3.20 4.60 -1.23
CA PHE A 101 3.50 3.80 -0.04
C PHE A 101 3.08 2.34 -0.14
N ASN A 102 2.02 2.01 -0.89
CA ASN A 102 1.56 0.62 -0.95
C ASN A 102 2.60 -0.27 -1.68
N ARG A 103 2.77 -1.49 -1.17
CA ARG A 103 3.72 -2.51 -1.63
C ARG A 103 3.05 -3.86 -1.68
N GLU A 104 3.17 -4.53 -2.82
CA GLU A 104 2.82 -5.93 -2.93
C GLU A 104 3.89 -6.83 -2.30
N ARG A 105 3.46 -7.84 -1.53
CA ARG A 105 4.30 -8.92 -1.02
C ARG A 105 3.60 -10.25 -1.26
N GLY A 106 4.38 -11.31 -1.51
CA GLY A 106 3.86 -12.65 -1.78
C GLY A 106 3.65 -12.93 -3.27
N ASN A 107 3.25 -14.16 -3.58
CA ASN A 107 3.04 -14.58 -4.97
C ASN A 107 2.01 -15.71 -5.14
N THR A 108 1.35 -16.14 -4.06
CA THR A 108 0.25 -17.10 -4.08
C THR A 108 -1.01 -16.42 -3.55
N LEU A 109 -2.20 -16.96 -3.84
CA LEU A 109 -3.46 -16.38 -3.36
C LEU A 109 -3.46 -16.11 -1.84
N THR A 110 -2.91 -17.04 -1.06
CA THR A 110 -2.91 -16.98 0.41
C THR A 110 -1.77 -16.18 1.00
N THR A 111 -0.67 -15.98 0.27
CA THR A 111 0.50 -15.23 0.76
C THR A 111 0.53 -13.80 0.24
N THR A 112 -0.24 -13.48 -0.80
CA THR A 112 -0.19 -12.16 -1.40
C THR A 112 -0.99 -11.16 -0.58
N VAL A 113 -0.34 -10.05 -0.22
CA VAL A 113 -0.90 -8.95 0.55
C VAL A 113 -0.43 -7.62 -0.03
N ILE A 114 -1.20 -6.57 0.21
CA ILE A 114 -0.78 -5.18 0.01
C ILE A 114 -0.47 -4.60 1.38
N THR A 115 0.76 -4.17 1.60
CA THR A 115 1.25 -3.59 2.85
C THR A 115 2.00 -2.28 2.55
N THR A 116 2.64 -1.66 3.54
CA THR A 116 3.52 -0.51 3.33
C THR A 116 4.90 -0.81 3.91
N ASP A 117 5.92 -0.03 3.55
CA ASP A 117 7.24 -0.16 4.17
C ASP A 117 7.23 0.41 5.60
N TYR A 118 8.19 -0.04 6.42
CA TYR A 118 8.37 0.49 7.79
C TYR A 118 8.65 2.00 7.80
N ASN A 119 8.27 2.64 8.89
CA ASN A 119 8.49 4.05 9.15
C ASN A 119 8.90 4.30 10.63
N SER A 120 8.95 5.55 11.06
CA SER A 120 9.28 6.01 12.41
C SER A 120 8.19 6.96 12.92
N LEU A 121 8.00 7.04 14.24
CA LEU A 121 6.92 7.82 14.86
C LEU A 121 6.95 9.29 14.45
N LEU A 122 8.14 9.89 14.42
CA LEU A 122 8.34 11.31 14.20
C LEU A 122 8.77 11.66 12.77
N SER A 123 8.69 10.71 11.84
CA SER A 123 9.02 10.97 10.43
C SER A 123 8.17 12.09 9.79
N PRO A 124 6.88 12.30 10.13
CA PRO A 124 6.13 13.43 9.56
C PRO A 124 6.65 14.80 10.03
N LEU A 125 7.39 14.85 11.15
CA LEU A 125 8.10 16.04 11.61
C LEU A 125 9.54 16.13 11.06
N ASN A 126 9.95 15.20 10.19
CA ASN A 126 11.32 15.03 9.70
C ASN A 126 12.34 14.91 10.84
N ARG A 127 12.01 14.13 11.87
CA ARG A 127 12.87 13.88 13.03
C ARG A 127 13.06 12.39 13.27
N SER A 128 14.19 12.04 13.88
CA SER A 128 14.36 10.74 14.52
C SER A 128 13.44 10.65 15.73
N ASP A 129 13.09 9.41 16.11
CA ASP A 129 12.17 9.19 17.23
C ASP A 129 12.73 9.69 18.56
N ASP A 130 14.06 9.78 18.75
CA ASP A 130 14.71 10.43 19.90
C ASP A 130 14.10 10.05 21.26
N GLY A 131 13.75 8.78 21.45
CA GLY A 131 13.12 8.29 22.68
C GLY A 131 11.67 8.75 22.90
N ALA A 132 10.99 9.19 21.83
CA ALA A 132 9.57 9.54 21.83
C ALA A 132 8.74 8.41 22.44
N PRO A 133 7.93 8.71 23.46
CA PRO A 133 7.09 7.71 24.12
C PRO A 133 6.08 7.10 23.14
N ARG A 134 5.95 5.77 23.15
CA ARG A 134 4.93 5.08 22.34
C ARG A 134 3.54 5.24 22.96
N PRO A 135 2.47 5.17 22.16
CA PRO A 135 1.11 5.01 22.69
C PRO A 135 0.99 3.77 23.59
N PRO A 136 0.03 3.73 24.54
CA PRO A 136 -0.16 2.58 25.41
C PRO A 136 -0.45 1.31 24.58
N GLN A 137 0.04 0.16 25.04
CA GLN A 137 -0.24 -1.14 24.42
C GLN A 137 0.23 -1.27 22.97
N SER A 138 1.15 -0.41 22.54
CA SER A 138 1.70 -0.38 21.18
C SER A 138 3.22 -0.62 21.13
N GLU A 139 3.81 -1.03 22.25
CA GLU A 139 5.26 -1.18 22.42
C GLU A 139 5.87 -2.09 21.34
N ASP A 140 5.19 -3.20 21.05
CA ASP A 140 5.61 -4.22 20.08
C ASP A 140 5.01 -4.03 18.68
N GLN A 141 4.12 -3.06 18.48
CA GLN A 141 3.54 -2.82 17.16
C GLN A 141 4.62 -2.32 16.19
N PRO A 142 4.76 -2.88 14.98
CA PRO A 142 5.59 -2.26 13.95
C PRO A 142 5.03 -0.88 13.59
N ILE A 143 5.90 0.01 13.13
CA ILE A 143 5.51 1.33 12.63
C ILE A 143 5.57 1.28 11.12
N HIS A 144 4.44 1.52 10.46
CA HIS A 144 4.29 1.45 9.01
C HIS A 144 3.92 2.82 8.44
N ASN A 145 4.25 3.06 7.17
CA ASN A 145 3.70 4.23 6.47
C ASN A 145 2.16 4.14 6.41
N PRO A 146 1.45 5.28 6.34
CA PRO A 146 0.07 5.31 5.88
C PRO A 146 -0.07 4.57 4.56
N ALA A 147 -1.24 3.98 4.33
CA ALA A 147 -1.57 3.43 3.03
C ALA A 147 -1.92 4.56 2.06
N ASP A 148 -1.84 4.28 0.77
CA ASP A 148 -2.56 5.05 -0.24
C ASP A 148 -3.96 4.47 -0.46
N HIS A 149 -4.81 5.22 -1.17
CA HIS A 149 -6.08 4.69 -1.64
C HIS A 149 -5.85 3.39 -2.42
N LEU A 150 -6.45 2.31 -1.89
CA LEU A 150 -6.41 1.00 -2.53
C LEU A 150 -7.77 0.70 -3.12
N TYR A 151 -7.82 0.56 -4.43
CA TYR A 151 -8.97 0.12 -5.20
C TYR A 151 -8.71 -1.30 -5.66
N ALA A 152 -9.59 -2.23 -5.33
CA ALA A 152 -9.40 -3.64 -5.64
C ALA A 152 -10.72 -4.34 -5.98
N HIS A 153 -10.60 -5.45 -6.70
CA HIS A 153 -11.70 -6.40 -6.91
C HIS A 153 -11.16 -7.82 -7.04
N ILE A 154 -11.77 -8.73 -6.32
CA ILE A 154 -11.57 -10.18 -6.47
C ILE A 154 -12.77 -10.69 -7.22
N HIS A 155 -12.54 -11.32 -8.36
CA HIS A 155 -13.63 -11.78 -9.22
C HIS A 155 -14.39 -12.93 -8.55
N ASP A 156 -15.72 -12.82 -8.47
CA ASP A 156 -16.59 -13.78 -7.77
C ASP A 156 -16.57 -15.18 -8.39
N THR A 157 -16.37 -15.25 -9.71
CA THR A 157 -16.27 -16.52 -10.43
C THR A 157 -14.83 -16.82 -10.82
N GLN A 158 -14.47 -18.10 -10.73
CA GLN A 158 -13.16 -18.56 -11.19
C GLN A 158 -13.10 -18.55 -12.73
N LEU A 159 -11.93 -18.23 -13.27
CA LEU A 159 -11.64 -18.33 -14.69
C LEU A 159 -11.07 -19.71 -14.99
N ASN A 160 -11.74 -20.47 -15.88
CA ASN A 160 -11.24 -21.74 -16.39
C ASN A 160 -10.68 -21.56 -17.81
N VAL A 161 -9.37 -21.73 -17.94
CA VAL A 161 -8.63 -21.68 -19.20
C VAL A 161 -8.38 -23.11 -19.68
N ASP A 162 -8.92 -23.47 -20.84
CA ASP A 162 -8.81 -24.83 -21.38
C ASP A 162 -7.41 -25.12 -21.98
N GLU A 163 -6.95 -26.37 -21.87
CA GLU A 163 -5.66 -26.87 -22.41
C GLU A 163 -5.57 -26.86 -23.96
N LYS A 164 -6.64 -26.49 -24.66
CA LYS A 164 -6.73 -26.58 -26.13
C LYS A 164 -5.95 -25.45 -26.84
N THR A 165 -4.62 -25.40 -26.68
CA THR A 165 -3.76 -24.55 -27.52
C THR A 165 -2.60 -25.37 -28.09
N GLY A 166 -2.80 -26.01 -29.23
CA GLY A 166 -1.68 -26.69 -29.89
C GLY A 166 -2.04 -27.70 -30.98
N LYS A 167 -2.61 -27.22 -32.10
CA LYS A 167 -2.38 -27.66 -33.50
C LYS A 167 -3.53 -27.13 -34.38
N GLY A 168 -3.35 -25.95 -34.97
CA GLY A 168 -4.22 -25.41 -36.02
C GLY A 168 -5.52 -24.71 -35.56
N HIS A 169 -5.61 -24.26 -34.31
CA HIS A 169 -6.85 -23.67 -33.75
C HIS A 169 -6.74 -22.16 -33.51
N GLU A 170 -7.88 -21.49 -33.67
CA GLU A 170 -8.18 -20.09 -33.36
C GLU A 170 -7.65 -19.68 -31.98
N ILE A 171 -7.11 -18.47 -31.85
CA ILE A 171 -6.69 -17.92 -30.56
C ILE A 171 -7.96 -17.80 -29.69
N VAL A 172 -7.99 -18.51 -28.57
CA VAL A 172 -9.12 -18.41 -27.63
C VAL A 172 -8.91 -17.17 -26.76
N HIS A 173 -9.92 -16.31 -26.76
CA HIS A 173 -10.03 -15.14 -25.91
C HIS A 173 -11.02 -15.40 -24.78
N TYR A 174 -10.60 -15.14 -23.55
CA TYR A 174 -11.48 -15.08 -22.39
C TYR A 174 -11.63 -13.63 -21.96
N THR A 175 -12.81 -13.20 -21.55
CA THR A 175 -13.02 -11.83 -21.06
C THR A 175 -13.27 -11.85 -19.55
N VAL A 176 -12.52 -11.03 -18.81
CA VAL A 176 -12.71 -10.78 -17.38
C VAL A 176 -12.95 -9.30 -17.18
N ARG A 177 -14.13 -8.96 -16.64
CA ARG A 177 -14.45 -7.59 -16.25
C ARG A 177 -14.33 -7.45 -14.74
N PHE A 178 -13.47 -6.56 -14.30
CA PHE A 178 -13.39 -6.16 -12.90
C PHE A 178 -14.21 -4.90 -12.66
N THR A 179 -14.79 -4.78 -11.47
CA THR A 179 -15.41 -3.55 -10.97
C THR A 179 -14.71 -3.12 -9.68
N PRO A 180 -13.51 -2.52 -9.76
CA PRO A 180 -12.74 -2.13 -8.58
C PRO A 180 -13.52 -1.16 -7.69
N GLN A 181 -13.40 -1.34 -6.38
CA GLN A 181 -13.92 -0.41 -5.38
C GLN A 181 -12.86 -0.12 -4.32
N ARG A 182 -12.97 1.00 -3.60
CA ARG A 182 -12.04 1.32 -2.53
C ARG A 182 -12.14 0.28 -1.41
N VAL A 183 -11.01 -0.30 -1.04
CA VAL A 183 -10.86 -1.29 0.04
C VAL A 183 -10.04 -0.78 1.21
N SER A 184 -9.28 0.31 1.05
CA SER A 184 -8.67 1.06 2.15
C SER A 184 -9.71 1.90 2.90
N ALA A 185 -9.48 2.17 4.19
CA ALA A 185 -10.24 3.14 4.96
C ALA A 185 -9.56 4.53 4.91
N ILE A 186 -10.37 5.59 4.93
CA ILE A 186 -9.91 6.98 5.05
C ILE A 186 -10.28 7.46 6.44
N TRP A 187 -9.29 7.95 7.18
CA TRP A 187 -9.49 8.50 8.52
C TRP A 187 -9.32 10.01 8.48
N HIS A 188 -10.33 10.71 8.97
CA HIS A 188 -10.36 12.16 9.10
C HIS A 188 -10.18 12.51 10.57
N VAL A 189 -9.07 13.14 10.92
CA VAL A 189 -8.77 13.55 12.29
C VAL A 189 -8.96 15.06 12.40
N ARG A 190 -9.70 15.49 13.43
CA ARG A 190 -9.76 16.89 13.87
C ARG A 190 -9.50 16.97 15.37
N VAL A 191 -8.59 17.86 15.75
CA VAL A 191 -8.24 18.13 17.16
C VAL A 191 -8.43 19.62 17.44
N ASP A 192 -9.40 19.97 18.29
CA ASP A 192 -9.61 21.35 18.72
C ASP A 192 -8.64 21.73 19.86
N ILE A 193 -7.93 22.84 19.69
CA ILE A 193 -6.88 23.30 20.59
C ILE A 193 -7.34 24.48 21.46
N GLN A 194 -7.04 24.40 22.74
CA GLN A 194 -7.07 25.51 23.69
C GLN A 194 -5.65 26.06 23.90
N ASN A 195 -5.52 27.38 24.07
CA ASN A 195 -4.24 28.11 24.09
C ASN A 195 -3.43 27.93 22.79
N PHE A 196 -4.10 28.04 21.65
CA PHE A 196 -3.50 27.88 20.34
C PHE A 196 -2.31 28.81 20.10
N SER A 197 -1.26 28.27 19.48
CA SER A 197 -0.09 29.00 18.99
C SER A 197 0.07 28.73 17.50
N SER A 198 0.24 29.78 16.70
CA SER A 198 0.44 29.69 15.25
C SER A 198 1.72 28.95 14.86
N ASP A 199 2.70 28.90 15.77
CA ASP A 199 4.00 28.25 15.53
C ASP A 199 3.98 26.76 15.89
N LEU A 200 2.82 26.22 16.29
CA LEU A 200 2.66 24.81 16.60
C LEU A 200 2.90 23.96 15.35
N GLN A 201 3.89 23.08 15.45
CA GLN A 201 4.09 21.97 14.54
C GLN A 201 3.87 20.67 15.31
N ALA A 202 3.02 19.81 14.76
CA ALA A 202 2.66 18.55 15.37
C ALA A 202 2.53 17.44 14.31
N SER A 203 2.78 16.22 14.74
CA SER A 203 2.39 15.00 14.04
C SER A 203 1.57 14.14 14.98
N ALA A 204 0.98 13.09 14.46
CA ALA A 204 0.31 12.11 15.28
C ALA A 204 0.55 10.69 14.78
N VAL A 205 0.19 9.74 15.62
CA VAL A 205 0.08 8.32 15.27
C VAL A 205 -1.27 7.78 15.69
N VAL A 206 -1.76 6.78 14.96
CA VAL A 206 -2.84 5.90 15.40
C VAL A 206 -2.32 4.48 15.57
N THR A 207 -2.89 3.73 16.52
CA THR A 207 -2.46 2.35 16.85
C THR A 207 -3.56 1.34 16.61
N GLY A 208 -3.17 0.06 16.55
CA GLY A 208 -4.12 -1.04 16.47
C GLY A 208 -4.76 -1.20 15.11
N VAL A 209 -4.23 -0.59 14.06
CA VAL A 209 -4.78 -0.72 12.69
C VAL A 209 -4.13 -1.90 11.96
N ALA A 210 -4.74 -2.34 10.87
CA ALA A 210 -4.26 -3.48 10.11
C ALA A 210 -2.92 -3.20 9.38
N GLU A 211 -1.95 -4.09 9.54
CA GLU A 211 -0.64 -4.06 8.85
C GLU A 211 -0.74 -4.20 7.32
N HIS A 212 -1.76 -4.90 6.83
CA HIS A 212 -1.91 -5.14 5.39
C HIS A 212 -3.36 -5.41 4.97
N TRP A 213 -3.66 -5.25 3.69
CA TRP A 213 -4.86 -5.80 3.06
C TRP A 213 -4.58 -7.17 2.44
N ARG A 214 -5.38 -8.18 2.80
CA ARG A 214 -5.16 -9.57 2.39
C ARG A 214 -5.98 -9.92 1.16
N ILE A 215 -5.28 -10.36 0.11
CA ILE A 215 -5.93 -10.75 -1.14
C ILE A 215 -6.87 -11.95 -0.95
N SER A 216 -6.46 -13.00 -0.23
CA SER A 216 -7.29 -14.23 -0.12
C SER A 216 -8.66 -14.03 0.53
N THR A 217 -8.81 -13.01 1.37
CA THR A 217 -10.05 -12.74 2.11
C THR A 217 -10.72 -11.42 1.73
N ALA A 218 -10.08 -10.59 0.90
CA ALA A 218 -10.51 -9.23 0.59
C ALA A 218 -10.67 -8.32 1.83
N LEU A 219 -9.93 -8.60 2.91
CA LEU A 219 -10.10 -7.94 4.21
C LEU A 219 -8.78 -7.40 4.76
N PRO A 220 -8.82 -6.37 5.61
CA PRO A 220 -7.67 -5.97 6.42
C PRO A 220 -7.19 -7.15 7.29
N GLY A 221 -5.91 -7.17 7.62
CA GLY A 221 -5.33 -8.17 8.51
C GLY A 221 -3.86 -7.92 8.79
N GLY A 222 -3.21 -8.93 9.36
CA GLY A 222 -1.81 -8.86 9.77
C GLY A 222 -1.72 -8.65 11.28
N ASN A 223 -0.58 -8.14 11.74
CA ASN A 223 -0.45 -7.70 13.13
C ASN A 223 -1.07 -6.30 13.30
N ASP A 224 -1.29 -5.92 14.55
CA ASP A 224 -1.63 -4.54 14.91
C ASP A 224 -0.43 -3.63 14.63
N THR A 225 -0.64 -2.52 13.91
CA THR A 225 0.42 -1.57 13.56
C THR A 225 0.14 -0.16 14.05
N THR A 226 1.22 0.60 14.24
CA THR A 226 1.20 2.05 14.48
C THR A 226 1.44 2.79 13.17
N VAL A 227 0.59 3.75 12.83
CA VAL A 227 0.71 4.55 11.59
C VAL A 227 0.91 6.04 11.94
N PRO A 228 2.06 6.65 11.58
CA PRO A 228 2.31 8.07 11.74
C PRO A 228 1.74 8.89 10.58
N PHE A 229 1.28 10.11 10.88
CA PHE A 229 0.78 11.06 9.89
C PHE A 229 1.04 12.51 10.33
N GLY A 230 1.13 13.40 9.35
CA GLY A 230 1.29 14.84 9.59
C GLY A 230 -0.03 15.49 9.97
N LEU A 231 0.02 16.47 10.87
CA LEU A 231 -1.12 17.32 11.20
C LEU A 231 -0.95 18.69 10.54
N THR A 232 -2.03 19.21 9.96
CA THR A 232 -2.09 20.58 9.43
C THR A 232 -2.73 21.49 10.46
N THR A 233 -2.06 22.60 10.75
CA THR A 233 -2.57 23.64 11.63
C THR A 233 -3.51 24.57 10.87
N ASN A 234 -4.68 24.86 11.45
CA ASN A 234 -5.71 25.70 10.85
C ASN A 234 -5.96 26.98 11.67
N ASP A 235 -6.49 28.01 11.01
CA ASP A 235 -6.76 29.33 11.61
C ASP A 235 -7.84 29.30 12.70
N ASP A 236 -8.68 28.27 12.72
CA ASP A 236 -9.75 28.07 13.71
C ASP A 236 -9.26 27.37 15.00
N ALA A 237 -7.95 27.39 15.25
CA ALA A 237 -7.31 26.73 16.39
C ALA A 237 -7.55 25.20 16.39
N SER A 238 -7.48 24.57 15.23
CA SER A 238 -7.57 23.12 15.10
C SER A 238 -6.39 22.50 14.35
N LEU A 239 -6.07 21.25 14.67
CA LEU A 239 -5.21 20.40 13.84
C LEU A 239 -6.09 19.43 13.05
N THR A 240 -5.78 19.25 11.77
CA THR A 240 -6.50 18.31 10.91
C THR A 240 -5.56 17.40 10.14
N ALA A 241 -6.01 16.17 9.90
CA ALA A 241 -5.39 15.27 8.96
C ALA A 241 -6.45 14.45 8.21
N THR A 242 -6.09 14.03 7.00
CA THR A 242 -6.81 12.99 6.26
C THR A 242 -5.77 12.08 5.65
N PHE A 243 -5.87 10.79 5.96
CA PHE A 243 -4.91 9.78 5.51
C PHE A 243 -5.61 8.44 5.33
N ALA A 244 -5.03 7.57 4.51
CA ALA A 244 -5.55 6.23 4.29
C ALA A 244 -4.79 5.19 5.12
N ILE A 245 -5.51 4.14 5.49
CA ILE A 245 -4.99 2.92 6.13
C ILE A 245 -5.67 1.71 5.49
N PHE A 246 -5.14 0.51 5.70
CA PHE A 246 -5.82 -0.70 5.20
C PHE A 246 -7.15 -0.96 5.90
N GLY A 247 -7.33 -0.43 7.11
CA GLY A 247 -8.55 -0.50 7.89
C GLY A 247 -8.31 -1.07 9.28
N ASP A 248 -9.40 -1.53 9.87
CA ASP A 248 -9.46 -2.14 11.19
C ASP A 248 -10.04 -3.58 11.07
N VAL A 249 -9.67 -4.49 11.98
CA VAL A 249 -10.11 -5.90 11.93
C VAL A 249 -11.22 -6.18 12.95
N SER A 250 -12.19 -5.27 13.05
CA SER A 250 -13.36 -5.45 13.92
C SER A 250 -14.26 -6.62 13.46
N PRO A 251 -14.84 -7.43 14.38
CA PRO A 251 -14.78 -7.28 15.85
C PRO A 251 -13.50 -7.85 16.47
N HIS A 252 -12.87 -7.04 17.33
CA HIS A 252 -11.80 -7.45 18.26
C HIS A 252 -11.71 -6.50 19.46
N ASP A 253 -10.96 -6.91 20.48
CA ASP A 253 -10.77 -6.13 21.71
C ASP A 253 -9.54 -5.20 21.67
N VAL A 254 -8.94 -4.98 20.48
CA VAL A 254 -7.80 -4.07 20.32
C VAL A 254 -8.23 -2.64 20.60
N LYS A 255 -7.42 -1.93 21.40
CA LYS A 255 -7.60 -0.50 21.69
C LYS A 255 -6.90 0.35 20.64
N HIS A 256 -7.60 1.37 20.15
CA HIS A 256 -7.06 2.37 19.24
C HIS A 256 -6.73 3.65 20.01
N TYR A 257 -5.47 4.08 19.95
CA TYR A 257 -5.05 5.35 20.53
C TYR A 257 -4.65 6.34 19.44
N LEU A 258 -5.11 7.58 19.57
CA LEU A 258 -4.54 8.72 18.88
C LEU A 258 -3.50 9.36 19.81
N ARG A 259 -2.25 9.45 19.35
CA ARG A 259 -1.18 10.13 20.08
C ARG A 259 -0.64 11.27 19.24
N ILE A 260 -0.64 12.47 19.80
CA ILE A 260 -0.13 13.69 19.16
C ILE A 260 1.24 14.00 19.75
N TYR A 261 2.21 14.31 18.90
CA TYR A 261 3.55 14.76 19.26
C TYR A 261 3.78 16.17 18.75
N THR A 262 4.36 17.02 19.59
CA THR A 262 4.72 18.39 19.23
C THR A 262 6.23 18.53 19.05
N THR A 263 6.67 19.54 18.28
CA THR A 263 8.10 19.84 18.14
C THR A 263 8.77 20.22 19.47
N SER A 264 8.01 20.78 20.41
CA SER A 264 8.43 21.12 21.77
C SER A 264 8.51 19.91 22.73
N LYS A 265 8.43 18.68 22.21
CA LYS A 265 8.51 17.43 22.98
C LYS A 265 7.39 17.23 24.03
N TYR A 266 6.21 17.82 23.81
CA TYR A 266 4.98 17.41 24.49
C TYR A 266 4.25 16.34 23.69
N TYR A 267 3.56 15.45 24.39
CA TYR A 267 2.66 14.48 23.78
C TYR A 267 1.31 14.40 24.48
N TYR A 268 0.28 14.03 23.73
CA TYR A 268 -1.11 13.90 24.20
C TYR A 268 -1.71 12.59 23.70
N THR A 269 -2.42 11.85 24.56
CA THR A 269 -2.98 10.54 24.23
C THR A 269 -4.48 10.52 24.43
N TYR A 270 -5.18 9.93 23.46
CA TYR A 270 -6.62 9.77 23.50
C TYR A 270 -6.98 8.34 23.10
N ASP A 271 -7.83 7.68 23.89
CA ASP A 271 -8.51 6.44 23.45
C ASP A 271 -9.59 6.84 22.45
N ILE A 272 -9.46 6.35 21.21
CA ILE A 272 -10.39 6.61 20.10
C ILE A 272 -11.13 5.34 19.69
N THR A 273 -11.06 4.27 20.49
CA THR A 273 -11.60 2.96 20.14
C THR A 273 -13.07 3.02 19.76
N ASP A 274 -13.90 3.65 20.58
CA ASP A 274 -15.34 3.73 20.33
C ASP A 274 -15.63 4.53 19.05
N GLN A 275 -14.89 5.61 18.78
CA GLN A 275 -15.05 6.38 17.53
C GLN A 275 -14.70 5.56 16.27
N VAL A 276 -13.78 4.60 16.38
CA VAL A 276 -13.39 3.70 15.28
C VAL A 276 -14.41 2.57 15.13
N HIS A 277 -14.74 1.88 16.21
CA HIS A 277 -15.63 0.71 16.18
C HIS A 277 -17.10 1.09 15.92
N ASP A 278 -17.56 2.25 16.40
CA ASP A 278 -18.93 2.72 16.21
C ASP A 278 -19.09 3.64 14.98
N ALA A 279 -18.03 3.78 14.16
CA ALA A 279 -18.07 4.59 12.94
C ALA A 279 -19.20 4.11 12.01
N PRO A 280 -20.12 5.00 11.56
CA PRO A 280 -21.22 4.61 10.67
C PRO A 280 -20.76 4.02 9.34
N ASP A 281 -19.58 4.43 8.88
CA ASP A 281 -18.90 3.88 7.70
C ASP A 281 -17.45 3.52 8.07
N PRO A 282 -17.09 2.23 8.16
CA PRO A 282 -15.73 1.82 8.51
C PRO A 282 -14.70 2.17 7.43
N LYS A 283 -15.12 2.56 6.22
CA LYS A 283 -14.24 3.07 5.16
C LYS A 283 -14.03 4.58 5.22
N ASN A 284 -14.81 5.31 6.01
CA ASN A 284 -14.72 6.76 6.20
C ASN A 284 -14.94 7.11 7.68
N VAL A 285 -13.87 7.03 8.47
CA VAL A 285 -13.92 7.22 9.92
C VAL A 285 -13.59 8.68 10.27
N TYR A 286 -14.40 9.29 11.13
CA TYR A 286 -14.21 10.67 11.60
C TYR A 286 -13.86 10.65 13.08
N ILE A 287 -12.65 11.07 13.39
CA ILE A 287 -12.11 11.15 14.76
C ILE A 287 -12.08 12.62 15.16
N VAL A 288 -12.85 12.98 16.17
CA VAL A 288 -12.89 14.32 16.74
C VAL A 288 -12.42 14.27 18.18
N VAL A 289 -11.40 15.08 18.46
CA VAL A 289 -10.86 15.27 19.80
C VAL A 289 -10.95 16.75 20.14
N SER A 290 -11.44 17.07 21.33
CA SER A 290 -11.50 18.46 21.79
C SER A 290 -10.78 18.61 23.13
N GLY A 291 -10.27 19.80 23.40
CA GLY A 291 -9.72 20.14 24.71
C GLY A 291 -8.23 19.85 24.86
N LEU A 292 -7.49 19.67 23.76
CA LEU A 292 -6.03 19.69 23.81
C LEU A 292 -5.58 21.07 24.32
N ARG A 293 -4.87 21.09 25.45
CA ARG A 293 -4.35 22.32 26.05
C ARG A 293 -2.84 22.39 25.87
N LEU A 294 -2.37 23.38 25.11
CA LEU A 294 -0.94 23.66 25.03
C LEU A 294 -0.47 24.33 26.33
N PRO A 295 0.78 24.07 26.77
CA PRO A 295 1.37 24.76 27.90
C PRO A 295 1.41 26.28 27.69
N SER A 296 1.18 27.04 28.75
CA SER A 296 1.31 28.51 28.71
C SER A 296 2.77 28.91 28.45
N ALA A 297 2.99 29.94 27.62
CA ALA A 297 4.32 30.46 27.29
C ALA A 297 5.12 30.96 28.52
N ASP A 298 4.44 31.24 29.64
CA ASP A 298 5.01 31.88 30.83
C ASP A 298 5.41 30.88 31.95
N GLY A 299 5.35 29.56 31.67
CA GLY A 299 5.62 28.50 32.65
C GLY A 299 7.12 28.35 32.98
N THR A 300 7.46 28.49 34.25
CA THR A 300 8.80 28.22 34.82
C THR A 300 9.29 26.84 34.41
N GLY A 301 10.46 26.79 33.76
CA GLY A 301 11.08 25.57 33.25
C GLY A 301 11.16 24.45 34.27
N MET A 302 10.23 23.50 34.17
CA MET A 302 10.40 22.17 34.73
C MET A 302 11.09 21.31 33.67
N THR A 303 12.20 20.71 34.10
CA THR A 303 13.12 19.93 33.30
C THR A 303 12.45 18.65 32.82
N PRO A 304 12.59 18.28 31.54
CA PRO A 304 11.78 17.21 30.99
C PRO A 304 12.26 15.81 31.40
N GLY A 305 11.30 14.89 31.53
CA GLY A 305 11.48 13.53 32.08
C GLY A 305 11.66 12.43 31.03
N VAL A 306 12.28 11.34 31.50
CA VAL A 306 12.71 10.07 30.88
C VAL A 306 13.50 10.15 29.56
N ASN A 307 13.18 11.03 28.60
CA ASN A 307 13.95 11.28 27.36
C ASN A 307 13.79 12.73 26.82
N ASP A 308 13.64 13.70 27.71
CA ASP A 308 13.22 15.08 27.40
C ASP A 308 11.77 15.25 26.87
N TRP A 309 10.87 14.29 27.11
CA TRP A 309 9.46 14.40 26.73
C TRP A 309 8.57 14.60 27.96
N ASP A 310 7.62 15.51 27.87
CA ASP A 310 6.67 15.78 28.95
C ASP A 310 5.30 15.17 28.65
N ASP A 311 4.84 14.36 29.60
CA ASP A 311 3.47 13.83 29.62
C ASP A 311 2.50 14.95 29.97
N THR A 312 1.50 15.13 29.13
CA THR A 312 0.37 16.01 29.43
C THR A 312 -0.84 15.12 29.60
N GLU A 313 -1.53 15.26 30.75
CA GLU A 313 -2.56 14.36 31.27
C GLU A 313 -3.34 13.61 30.17
N VAL A 314 -3.49 12.29 30.34
CA VAL A 314 -4.39 11.48 29.50
C VAL A 314 -5.80 12.06 29.61
N VAL A 315 -6.28 12.64 28.51
CA VAL A 315 -7.63 13.19 28.44
C VAL A 315 -8.53 12.09 27.89
N GLU A 316 -9.35 11.49 28.76
CA GLU A 316 -10.47 10.68 28.30
C GLU A 316 -11.43 11.57 27.49
N ILE A 317 -11.72 11.17 26.26
CA ILE A 317 -12.69 11.90 25.43
C ILE A 317 -14.08 11.66 26.04
N PRO A 318 -14.80 12.71 26.48
CA PRO A 318 -16.16 12.53 26.95
C PRO A 318 -17.02 12.03 25.80
N MET A 319 -17.67 10.87 25.99
CA MET A 319 -18.64 10.31 25.03
C MET A 319 -19.72 11.35 24.74
N LYS A 320 -19.96 11.66 23.47
CA LYS A 320 -21.11 12.46 23.02
C LYS A 320 -22.10 11.57 22.29
#